data_AF-A0A416XRJ2-F1
#
_entry.id   AF-A0A416XRJ2-F1
#
_cell.length_a   1.000
_cell.length_b   1.000
_cell.length_c   1.000
_cell.angle_alpha   90.00
_cell.angle_beta   90.00
_cell.angle_gamma   90.00
#
_symmetry.space_group_name_H-M   'P 1'
#
loop_
_entity.id
_entity.type
_entity.pdbx_description
1 polymer ?
#
loop_
_entity_poly.entity_id
_entity_poly.type
_entity_poly.pdbx_seq_one_letter_code
_entity_poly.pdbx_strand_id
1 'polypeptide(L)'
;MNEKIAHQIEKMKKQTIGVEVEMNNIKRDKAARLAADFFGTGRYENTASRNGYMTWSAWDEQGREWKFQKDVSIAGDDAHKCEMVTPILKYEDMETLQELIRKLRKAGTKSDATRGCGVHIHIGAKGHTPQTMRNLANIMASHESLIAEALDLDRGRMRRYCRTVDPRFLEQVNKKKPKTMSKLADIWYGSQDCSYGRNQHYNASGAERAYRRAVDKLTELLVAEGAIHAVRLKQKSKTKRKKKIAAAIYEYQADCDGEWGEIVFDFESGTGSIVRLADWDTIKTNWFANEAIRYILSLSPDVLTKYMLVLLSRHLYLESLQQL
;
A
#
# COMPACT_ATOMS: atom_id res chain seq x y z
N MET A 1 -11.38 4.93 -21.78
CA MET A 1 -10.14 5.24 -21.02
C MET A 1 -9.50 6.49 -21.62
N ASN A 2 -9.13 7.50 -20.83
CA ASN A 2 -8.54 8.76 -21.32
C ASN A 2 -7.13 8.52 -21.92
N GLU A 3 -6.79 9.12 -23.06
CA GLU A 3 -5.47 9.00 -23.73
C GLU A 3 -4.30 9.30 -22.79
N LYS A 4 -4.47 10.27 -21.88
CA LYS A 4 -3.46 10.59 -20.87
C LYS A 4 -3.21 9.43 -19.92
N ILE A 5 -4.26 8.71 -19.51
CA ILE A 5 -4.17 7.55 -18.61
C ILE A 5 -3.50 6.39 -19.37
N ALA A 6 -3.90 6.14 -20.61
CA ALA A 6 -3.26 5.13 -21.45
C ALA A 6 -1.75 5.38 -21.61
N HIS A 7 -1.35 6.64 -21.86
CA HIS A 7 0.06 7.01 -21.94
C HIS A 7 0.81 6.81 -20.62
N GLN A 8 0.18 7.11 -19.48
CA GLN A 8 0.77 6.88 -18.15
C GLN A 8 0.98 5.39 -17.87
N ILE A 9 0.02 4.54 -18.24
CA ILE A 9 0.12 3.09 -18.13
C ILE A 9 1.28 2.58 -19.00
N GLU A 10 1.35 3.00 -20.26
CA GLU A 10 2.43 2.64 -21.17
C GLU A 10 3.82 3.06 -20.67
N LYS A 11 3.92 4.21 -20.00
CA LYS A 11 5.17 4.65 -19.38
C LYS A 11 5.53 3.83 -18.14
N MET A 12 4.55 3.50 -17.31
CA MET A 12 4.74 2.67 -16.11
C MET A 12 5.24 1.27 -16.49
N LYS A 13 4.69 0.64 -17.54
CA LYS A 13 5.09 -0.69 -18.01
C LYS A 13 6.55 -0.79 -18.50
N LYS A 14 7.22 0.34 -18.75
CA LYS A 14 8.65 0.39 -19.13
C LYS A 14 9.60 0.28 -17.94
N GLN A 15 9.07 0.34 -16.74
CA GLN A 15 9.85 0.23 -15.52
C GLN A 15 10.37 -1.20 -15.32
N THR A 16 11.63 -1.32 -14.92
CA THR A 16 12.17 -2.63 -14.51
C THR A 16 11.85 -2.89 -13.05
N ILE A 17 11.59 -4.16 -12.73
CA ILE A 17 11.14 -4.61 -11.41
C ILE A 17 12.05 -5.75 -10.96
N GLY A 18 12.45 -5.77 -9.69
CA GLY A 18 13.02 -6.95 -9.04
C GLY A 18 12.10 -7.35 -7.90
N VAL A 19 11.90 -8.65 -7.68
CA VAL A 19 11.04 -9.15 -6.60
C VAL A 19 11.81 -10.17 -5.78
N GLU A 20 11.66 -10.07 -4.46
CA GLU A 20 12.13 -11.08 -3.52
C GLU A 20 10.91 -11.59 -2.75
N VAL A 21 10.72 -12.91 -2.71
CA VAL A 21 9.59 -13.54 -2.01
C VAL A 21 10.15 -14.50 -0.97
N GLU A 22 10.03 -14.11 0.29
CA GLU A 22 10.39 -14.95 1.44
C GLU A 22 9.35 -16.06 1.61
N MET A 23 9.80 -17.29 1.81
CA MET A 23 8.93 -18.45 1.96
C MET A 23 9.56 -19.54 2.84
N ASN A 24 8.70 -20.40 3.36
CA ASN A 24 9.02 -21.52 4.22
C ASN A 24 8.36 -22.81 3.72
N ASN A 25 8.57 -23.93 4.41
CA ASN A 25 8.06 -25.26 4.10
C ASN A 25 8.58 -25.85 2.76
N ILE A 26 9.61 -25.25 2.17
CA ILE A 26 10.28 -25.80 0.99
C ILE A 26 11.80 -25.65 1.13
N LYS A 27 12.53 -26.69 0.72
CA LYS A 27 13.98 -26.59 0.61
C LYS A 27 14.36 -25.84 -0.67
N ARG A 28 15.44 -25.06 -0.61
CA ARG A 28 15.94 -24.24 -1.74
C ARG A 28 16.20 -25.04 -3.01
N ASP A 29 16.76 -26.24 -2.89
CA ASP A 29 17.01 -27.16 -4.01
C ASP A 29 15.72 -27.64 -4.67
N LYS A 30 14.71 -27.97 -3.86
CA LYS A 30 13.37 -28.35 -4.35
C LYS A 30 12.67 -27.18 -5.03
N ALA A 31 12.78 -25.97 -4.49
CA ALA A 31 12.21 -24.76 -5.09
C ALA A 31 12.88 -24.44 -6.44
N ALA A 32 14.21 -24.52 -6.52
CA ALA A 32 14.96 -24.33 -7.76
C ALA A 32 14.62 -25.39 -8.82
N ARG A 33 14.51 -26.66 -8.43
CA ARG A 33 14.06 -27.73 -9.34
C ARG A 33 12.66 -27.44 -9.90
N LEU A 34 11.69 -27.10 -9.05
CA LEU A 34 10.33 -26.77 -9.49
C LEU A 34 10.30 -25.58 -10.44
N ALA A 35 11.15 -24.58 -10.22
CA ALA A 35 11.28 -23.45 -11.12
C ALA A 35 11.87 -23.88 -12.47
N ALA A 36 12.93 -24.69 -12.47
CA ALA A 36 13.52 -25.21 -13.70
C ALA A 36 12.56 -26.09 -14.51
N ASP A 37 11.75 -26.91 -13.84
CA ASP A 37 10.69 -27.70 -14.47
C ASP A 37 9.59 -26.79 -15.05
N PHE A 38 9.21 -25.74 -14.33
CA PHE A 38 8.25 -24.74 -14.80
C PHE A 38 8.75 -24.00 -16.06
N PHE A 39 10.02 -23.62 -16.08
CA PHE A 39 10.63 -22.95 -17.23
C PHE A 39 10.91 -23.90 -18.40
N GLY A 40 10.69 -25.21 -18.25
CA GLY A 40 10.99 -26.20 -19.28
C GLY A 40 12.48 -26.39 -19.55
N THR A 41 13.37 -25.77 -18.76
CA THR A 41 14.82 -25.83 -18.99
C THR A 41 15.47 -27.02 -18.29
N GLY A 42 14.85 -27.53 -17.21
CA GLY A 42 15.44 -28.55 -16.35
C GLY A 42 16.77 -28.12 -15.69
N ARG A 43 17.18 -26.86 -15.87
CA ARG A 43 18.47 -26.34 -15.43
C ARG A 43 18.34 -25.73 -14.04
N TYR A 44 18.87 -26.44 -13.05
CA TYR A 44 19.06 -25.94 -11.68
C TYR A 44 20.36 -26.49 -11.09
N GLU A 45 21.03 -25.71 -10.24
CA GLU A 45 22.28 -26.12 -9.59
C GLU A 45 22.49 -25.42 -8.24
N ASN A 46 23.39 -25.96 -7.43
CA ASN A 46 23.86 -25.30 -6.22
C ASN A 46 24.86 -24.21 -6.61
N THR A 47 24.55 -22.96 -6.28
CA THR A 47 25.32 -21.79 -6.68
C THR A 47 25.90 -21.04 -5.49
N ALA A 48 25.89 -21.66 -4.31
CA ALA A 48 26.33 -21.03 -3.07
C ALA A 48 27.79 -20.55 -3.13
N SER A 49 28.66 -21.18 -3.91
CA SER A 49 30.04 -20.73 -4.12
C SER A 49 30.15 -19.37 -4.81
N ARG A 50 29.20 -19.01 -5.68
CA ARG A 50 29.17 -17.70 -6.36
C ARG A 50 28.26 -16.68 -5.66
N ASN A 51 27.11 -17.14 -5.16
CA ASN A 51 26.02 -16.28 -4.68
C ASN A 51 25.98 -16.19 -3.14
N GLY A 52 26.69 -17.06 -2.42
CA GLY A 52 26.57 -17.16 -0.97
C GLY A 52 25.21 -17.77 -0.54
N TYR A 53 24.84 -17.55 0.72
CA TYR A 53 23.51 -17.83 1.28
C TYR A 53 22.95 -19.24 1.03
N MET A 54 23.81 -20.26 0.87
CA MET A 54 23.37 -21.63 0.53
C MET A 54 22.44 -21.66 -0.70
N THR A 55 22.71 -20.79 -1.66
CA THR A 55 21.84 -20.52 -2.80
C THR A 55 21.77 -21.71 -3.75
N TRP A 56 20.56 -22.02 -4.19
CA TRP A 56 20.29 -22.80 -5.38
C TRP A 56 19.71 -21.89 -6.45
N SER A 57 20.05 -22.13 -7.71
CA SER A 57 19.51 -21.32 -8.81
C SER A 57 18.83 -22.18 -9.85
N ALA A 58 17.88 -21.59 -10.56
CA ALA A 58 17.27 -22.09 -11.77
C ALA A 58 17.37 -21.04 -12.88
N TRP A 59 17.33 -21.46 -14.14
CA TRP A 59 17.38 -20.54 -15.28
C TRP A 59 16.12 -20.64 -16.11
N ASP A 60 15.59 -19.48 -16.49
CA ASP A 60 14.50 -19.44 -17.46
C ASP A 60 14.99 -19.64 -18.90
N GLU A 61 14.06 -19.69 -19.85
CA GLU A 61 14.33 -19.90 -21.27
C GLU A 61 15.26 -18.82 -21.89
N GLN A 62 15.32 -17.63 -21.27
CA GLN A 62 16.20 -16.54 -21.68
C GLN A 62 17.60 -16.63 -21.04
N GLY A 63 17.84 -17.66 -20.23
CA GLY A 63 19.08 -17.82 -19.48
C GLY A 63 19.23 -16.85 -18.31
N ARG A 64 18.14 -16.25 -17.83
CA ARG A 64 18.17 -15.37 -16.66
C ARG A 64 18.11 -16.22 -15.39
N GLU A 65 18.94 -15.90 -14.42
CA GLU A 65 19.07 -16.64 -13.17
C GLU A 65 17.98 -16.23 -12.17
N TRP A 66 17.21 -17.20 -11.70
CA TRP A 66 16.30 -17.12 -10.56
C TRP A 66 16.94 -17.81 -9.37
N LYS A 67 17.08 -17.11 -8.24
CA LYS A 67 17.82 -17.60 -7.07
C LYS A 67 16.87 -18.01 -5.96
N PHE A 68 17.24 -19.04 -5.22
CA PHE A 68 16.57 -19.55 -4.04
C PHE A 68 17.60 -19.61 -2.91
N GLN A 69 17.61 -18.58 -2.07
CA GLN A 69 18.67 -18.33 -1.10
C GLN A 69 18.17 -18.38 0.34
N LYS A 70 19.09 -18.51 1.29
CA LYS A 70 18.76 -18.51 2.72
C LYS A 70 18.56 -17.09 3.20
N ASP A 71 17.38 -16.79 3.72
CA ASP A 71 17.15 -15.61 4.54
C ASP A 71 16.99 -16.00 6.01
N VAL A 72 17.86 -15.45 6.85
CA VAL A 72 17.89 -15.73 8.30
C VAL A 72 16.73 -15.08 9.06
N SER A 73 16.01 -14.13 8.44
CA SER A 73 14.84 -13.48 9.02
C SER A 73 13.62 -14.41 9.12
N ILE A 74 13.58 -15.44 8.26
CA ILE A 74 12.51 -16.44 8.20
C ILE A 74 12.64 -17.41 9.38
N ALA A 75 11.51 -17.70 10.05
CA ALA A 75 11.46 -18.63 11.17
C ALA A 75 11.67 -20.09 10.71
N GLY A 76 12.11 -20.98 11.61
CA GLY A 76 12.26 -22.41 11.31
C GLY A 76 13.71 -22.85 11.08
N ASP A 77 13.91 -24.04 10.52
CA ASP A 77 15.24 -24.59 10.27
C ASP A 77 15.88 -24.02 9.01
N ASP A 78 17.21 -24.00 8.99
CA ASP A 78 17.99 -23.36 7.94
C ASP A 78 17.78 -24.00 6.54
N ALA A 79 17.27 -25.23 6.42
CA ALA A 79 17.01 -25.83 5.11
C ALA A 79 15.74 -25.25 4.46
N HIS A 80 14.77 -24.80 5.26
CA HIS A 80 13.46 -24.33 4.79
C HIS A 80 13.29 -22.80 4.77
N LYS A 81 14.25 -22.06 5.33
CA LYS A 81 14.35 -20.60 5.15
C LYS A 81 14.72 -20.27 3.71
N CYS A 82 13.75 -20.01 2.85
CA CYS A 82 13.94 -19.87 1.42
C CYS A 82 13.44 -18.51 0.95
N GLU A 83 14.28 -17.74 0.27
CA GLU A 83 13.88 -16.51 -0.42
C GLU A 83 14.09 -16.70 -1.91
N MET A 84 13.03 -16.53 -2.70
CA MET A 84 13.14 -16.49 -4.16
C MET A 84 13.48 -15.08 -4.60
N VAL A 85 14.58 -14.91 -5.32
CA VAL A 85 15.04 -13.63 -5.88
C VAL A 85 14.97 -13.71 -7.40
N THR A 86 14.22 -12.79 -8.01
CA THR A 86 14.05 -12.75 -9.46
C THR A 86 15.29 -12.17 -10.16
N PRO A 87 15.51 -12.47 -11.45
CA PRO A 87 16.30 -11.58 -12.29
C PRO A 87 15.63 -10.21 -12.41
N ILE A 88 16.26 -9.27 -13.11
CA ILE A 88 15.61 -8.00 -13.47
C ILE A 88 14.46 -8.31 -14.43
N LEU A 89 13.24 -8.02 -14.00
CA LEU A 89 12.00 -8.24 -14.73
C LEU A 89 11.53 -6.98 -15.44
N LYS A 90 10.71 -7.18 -16.47
CA LYS A 90 9.86 -6.17 -17.11
C LYS A 90 8.39 -6.50 -16.84
N TYR A 91 7.50 -5.59 -17.21
CA TYR A 91 6.06 -5.79 -17.02
C TYR A 91 5.50 -7.04 -17.72
N GLU A 92 6.10 -7.44 -18.85
CA GLU A 92 5.75 -8.67 -19.57
C GLU A 92 6.06 -9.95 -18.79
N ASP A 93 7.01 -9.91 -17.84
CA ASP A 93 7.39 -11.06 -17.03
C ASP A 93 6.45 -11.31 -15.83
N MET A 94 5.46 -10.44 -15.59
CA MET A 94 4.61 -10.51 -14.40
C MET A 94 3.78 -11.81 -14.37
N GLU A 95 3.33 -12.31 -15.51
CA GLU A 95 2.58 -13.58 -15.55
C GLU A 95 3.48 -14.76 -15.18
N THR A 96 4.71 -14.80 -15.71
CA THR A 96 5.70 -15.83 -15.36
C THR A 96 6.00 -15.83 -13.87
N LEU A 97 6.18 -14.65 -13.26
CA LEU A 97 6.37 -14.52 -11.82
C LEU A 97 5.16 -15.05 -11.04
N GLN A 98 3.94 -14.65 -11.43
CA GLN A 98 2.71 -15.08 -10.74
C GLN A 98 2.50 -16.59 -10.85
N GLU A 99 2.72 -17.20 -12.01
CA GLU A 99 2.58 -18.64 -12.22
C GLU A 99 3.62 -19.44 -11.44
N LEU A 100 4.88 -18.97 -11.38
CA LEU A 100 5.89 -19.61 -10.54
C LEU A 100 5.49 -19.56 -9.05
N ILE A 101 5.00 -18.41 -8.56
CA ILE A 101 4.49 -18.28 -7.19
C ILE A 101 3.32 -19.25 -6.94
N ARG A 102 2.37 -19.37 -7.87
CA ARG A 102 1.25 -20.32 -7.77
C ARG A 102 1.74 -21.76 -7.69
N LYS A 103 2.77 -22.14 -8.45
CA LYS A 103 3.39 -23.48 -8.41
C LYS A 103 4.10 -23.75 -7.09
N LEU A 104 4.89 -22.81 -6.60
CA LEU A 104 5.55 -22.92 -5.29
C LEU A 104 4.51 -23.07 -4.17
N ARG A 105 3.45 -22.27 -4.20
CA ARG A 105 2.34 -22.38 -3.25
C ARG A 105 1.67 -23.75 -3.29
N LYS A 106 1.39 -24.28 -4.49
CA LYS A 106 0.83 -25.64 -4.67
C LYS A 106 1.78 -26.73 -4.18
N ALA A 107 3.09 -26.49 -4.19
CA ALA A 107 4.09 -27.39 -3.63
C ALA A 107 4.19 -27.34 -2.09
N GLY A 108 3.35 -26.53 -1.43
CA GLY A 108 3.22 -26.48 0.02
C GLY A 108 3.96 -25.32 0.70
N THR A 109 4.49 -24.36 -0.07
CA THR A 109 5.18 -23.21 0.53
C THR A 109 4.24 -22.36 1.39
N LYS A 110 4.80 -21.77 2.43
CA LYS A 110 4.12 -20.81 3.30
C LYS A 110 4.87 -19.48 3.27
N SER A 111 4.16 -18.39 3.05
CA SER A 111 4.70 -17.04 2.97
C SER A 111 3.73 -16.12 3.71
N ASP A 112 3.91 -16.03 5.02
CA ASP A 112 3.05 -15.24 5.91
C ASP A 112 3.84 -14.73 7.13
N ALA A 113 3.24 -13.78 7.85
CA ALA A 113 3.90 -13.12 8.98
C ALA A 113 4.26 -14.06 10.13
N THR A 114 3.57 -15.19 10.32
CA THR A 114 3.88 -16.17 11.38
C THR A 114 5.23 -16.87 11.14
N ARG A 115 5.67 -16.90 9.88
CA ARG A 115 6.98 -17.42 9.46
C ARG A 115 8.02 -16.33 9.29
N GLY A 116 7.67 -15.08 9.59
CA GLY A 116 8.55 -13.94 9.34
C GLY A 116 8.81 -13.72 7.86
N CYS A 117 7.86 -14.07 6.98
CA CYS A 117 7.99 -13.84 5.55
C CYS A 117 7.40 -12.49 5.13
N GLY A 118 7.95 -11.92 4.06
CA GLY A 118 7.56 -10.69 3.38
C GLY A 118 7.91 -10.75 1.89
N VAL A 119 7.57 -9.66 1.20
CA VAL A 119 7.88 -9.46 -0.21
C VAL A 119 8.63 -8.16 -0.36
N HIS A 120 9.76 -8.19 -1.06
CA HIS A 120 10.51 -6.98 -1.43
C HIS A 120 10.25 -6.68 -2.91
N ILE A 121 9.90 -5.43 -3.20
CA ILE A 121 9.65 -4.96 -4.57
C ILE A 121 10.65 -3.85 -4.86
N HIS A 122 11.58 -4.15 -5.76
CA HIS A 122 12.60 -3.23 -6.22
C HIS A 122 12.14 -2.58 -7.52
N ILE A 123 12.18 -1.25 -7.57
CA ILE A 123 11.85 -0.46 -8.76
C ILE A 123 13.14 0.12 -9.33
N GLY A 124 13.41 -0.14 -10.61
CA GLY A 124 14.62 0.32 -11.28
C GLY A 124 14.87 1.83 -11.20
N ALA A 125 16.10 2.25 -10.89
CA ALA A 125 16.42 3.67 -10.72
C ALA A 125 16.71 4.42 -12.05
N LYS A 126 16.85 3.70 -13.18
CA LYS A 126 17.31 4.29 -14.44
C LYS A 126 16.32 5.33 -14.96
N GLY A 127 16.82 6.55 -15.21
CA GLY A 127 16.02 7.67 -15.70
C GLY A 127 15.34 8.50 -14.61
N HIS A 128 15.46 8.11 -13.32
CA HIS A 128 15.01 8.94 -12.22
C HIS A 128 15.98 10.09 -11.94
N THR A 129 15.40 11.23 -11.59
CA THR A 129 16.08 12.44 -11.11
C THR A 129 15.83 12.62 -9.61
N PRO A 130 16.62 13.46 -8.92
CA PRO A 130 16.35 13.81 -7.52
C PRO A 130 14.94 14.36 -7.29
N GLN A 131 14.42 15.11 -8.28
CA GLN A 131 13.07 15.63 -8.27
C GLN A 131 12.04 14.48 -8.31
N THR A 132 12.19 13.51 -9.22
CA THR A 132 11.24 12.39 -9.35
C THR A 132 11.34 11.44 -8.17
N MET A 133 12.53 11.23 -7.60
CA MET A 133 12.72 10.41 -6.40
C MET A 133 12.08 11.07 -5.16
N ARG A 134 12.25 12.39 -5.00
CA ARG A 134 11.53 13.14 -3.95
C ARG A 134 10.02 13.03 -4.13
N ASN A 135 9.52 13.13 -5.36
CA ASN A 135 8.08 12.96 -5.63
C ASN A 135 7.63 11.53 -5.27
N LEU A 136 8.40 10.51 -5.66
CA LEU A 136 8.11 9.11 -5.31
C LEU A 136 8.04 8.91 -3.80
N ALA A 137 9.00 9.44 -3.04
CA ALA A 137 8.97 9.36 -1.58
C ALA A 137 7.72 10.00 -0.97
N ASN A 138 7.32 11.18 -1.47
CA ASN A 138 6.08 11.83 -1.03
C ASN A 138 4.82 11.03 -1.43
N ILE A 139 4.81 10.42 -2.61
CA ILE A 139 3.71 9.55 -3.05
C ILE A 139 3.65 8.31 -2.17
N MET A 140 4.76 7.63 -1.92
CA MET A 140 4.77 6.45 -1.04
C MET A 140 4.29 6.81 0.37
N ALA A 141 4.87 7.84 1.00
CA ALA A 141 4.48 8.30 2.33
C ALA A 141 3.00 8.71 2.43
N SER A 142 2.41 9.12 1.31
CA SER A 142 1.00 9.52 1.28
C SER A 142 0.02 8.37 1.15
N HIS A 143 0.49 7.20 0.71
CA HIS A 143 -0.36 6.05 0.44
C HIS A 143 0.06 4.81 1.24
N GLU A 144 1.16 4.83 1.97
CA GLU A 144 1.69 3.66 2.67
C GLU A 144 0.73 3.07 3.69
N SER A 145 -0.12 3.88 4.34
CA SER A 145 -1.20 3.37 5.21
C SER A 145 -2.29 2.65 4.42
N LEU A 146 -2.68 3.17 3.26
CA LEU A 146 -3.65 2.55 2.36
C LEU A 146 -3.10 1.24 1.78
N ILE A 147 -1.85 1.25 1.34
CA ILE A 147 -1.17 0.06 0.84
C ILE A 147 -1.07 -0.98 1.95
N ALA A 148 -0.73 -0.56 3.18
CA ALA A 148 -0.64 -1.46 4.32
C ALA A 148 -1.99 -2.09 4.68
N GLU A 149 -3.07 -1.31 4.64
CA GLU A 149 -4.43 -1.81 4.93
C GLU A 149 -4.94 -2.72 3.80
N ALA A 150 -4.77 -2.33 2.54
CA ALA A 150 -5.21 -3.11 1.39
C ALA A 150 -4.49 -4.47 1.26
N LEU A 151 -3.22 -4.52 1.65
CA LEU A 151 -2.42 -5.74 1.65
C LEU A 151 -2.48 -6.51 2.99
N ASP A 152 -3.27 -6.01 3.96
CA ASP A 152 -3.39 -6.57 5.31
C ASP A 152 -2.02 -6.85 5.97
N LEU A 153 -1.13 -5.86 5.92
CA LEU A 153 0.23 -6.00 6.43
C LEU A 153 0.24 -6.14 7.96
N ASP A 154 1.00 -7.12 8.45
CA ASP A 154 1.16 -7.34 9.89
C ASP A 154 1.76 -6.11 10.60
N ARG A 155 1.04 -5.58 11.59
CA ARG A 155 1.46 -4.40 12.35
C ARG A 155 2.77 -4.61 13.11
N GLY A 156 3.02 -5.83 13.56
CA GLY A 156 4.25 -6.21 14.25
C GLY A 156 5.48 -6.15 13.35
N ARG A 157 5.32 -6.57 12.08
CA ARG A 157 6.31 -6.49 11.00
C ARG A 157 6.51 -5.04 10.58
N MET A 158 5.46 -4.25 10.40
CA MET A 158 5.57 -2.82 10.05
C MET A 158 6.39 -2.03 11.08
N ARG A 159 6.22 -2.32 12.37
CA ARG A 159 6.98 -1.65 13.43
C ARG A 159 8.48 -1.97 13.41
N ARG A 160 8.87 -3.15 12.88
CA ARG A 160 10.22 -3.70 13.01
C ARG A 160 11.01 -3.75 11.71
N TYR A 161 10.39 -4.26 10.64
CA TYR A 161 11.05 -4.61 9.38
C TYR A 161 10.50 -3.78 8.21
N CYS A 162 9.18 -3.75 8.04
CA CYS A 162 8.50 -3.04 6.94
C CYS A 162 8.12 -1.62 7.36
N ARG A 163 9.09 -0.85 7.88
CA ARG A 163 8.81 0.50 8.38
C ARG A 163 8.38 1.42 7.25
N THR A 164 7.41 2.26 7.57
CA THR A 164 6.97 3.37 6.73
C THR A 164 8.09 4.38 6.50
N VAL A 165 7.93 5.25 5.50
CA VAL A 165 8.91 6.27 5.16
C VAL A 165 9.17 7.17 6.39
N ASP A 166 10.46 7.37 6.74
CA ASP A 166 10.82 8.16 7.92
C ASP A 166 10.33 9.61 7.79
N PRO A 167 9.51 10.11 8.74
CA PRO A 167 9.06 11.50 8.79
C PRO A 167 10.19 12.53 8.70
N ARG A 168 11.35 12.24 9.32
CA ARG A 168 12.54 13.11 9.30
C ARG A 168 13.15 13.18 7.92
N PHE A 169 13.23 12.04 7.23
CA PHE A 169 13.67 12.00 5.83
C PHE A 169 12.77 12.88 4.96
N LEU A 170 11.44 12.71 5.09
CA LEU A 170 10.45 13.47 4.33
C LEU A 170 10.56 14.97 4.57
N GLU A 171 10.73 15.38 5.82
CA GLU A 171 10.93 16.79 6.17
C GLU A 171 12.19 17.34 5.49
N GLN A 172 13.34 16.66 5.66
CA GLN A 172 14.62 17.11 5.14
C GLN A 172 14.65 17.17 3.61
N VAL A 173 14.12 16.14 2.93
CA VAL A 173 14.11 16.10 1.46
C VAL A 173 13.19 17.17 0.87
N ASN A 174 12.09 17.51 1.53
CA ASN A 174 11.17 18.55 1.09
C ASN A 174 11.65 19.96 1.44
N LYS A 175 12.40 20.13 2.53
CA LYS A 175 13.05 21.40 2.88
C LYS A 175 14.22 21.71 1.95
N LYS A 176 15.15 20.75 1.77
CA LYS A 176 16.39 20.94 1.02
C LYS A 176 16.22 20.85 -0.50
N LYS A 177 15.23 20.10 -0.99
CA LYS A 177 14.91 19.93 -2.43
C LYS A 177 16.17 19.65 -3.28
N PRO A 178 16.87 18.53 -3.03
CA PRO A 178 18.18 18.24 -3.62
C PRO A 178 18.13 18.26 -5.14
N LYS A 179 19.21 18.77 -5.76
CA LYS A 179 19.35 18.90 -7.22
C LYS A 179 20.25 17.83 -7.85
N THR A 180 20.93 17.03 -7.03
CA THR A 180 21.80 15.91 -7.48
C THR A 180 21.45 14.64 -6.71
N MET A 181 21.74 13.47 -7.29
CA MET A 181 21.47 12.18 -6.64
C MET A 181 22.34 11.99 -5.39
N SER A 182 23.59 12.49 -5.42
CA SER A 182 24.45 12.49 -4.23
C SER A 182 23.82 13.28 -3.08
N LYS A 183 23.34 14.51 -3.31
CA LYS A 183 22.67 15.29 -2.25
C LYS A 183 21.38 14.63 -1.74
N LEU A 184 20.67 13.91 -2.60
CA LEU A 184 19.51 13.11 -2.18
C LEU A 184 19.95 11.95 -1.29
N ALA A 185 21.02 11.24 -1.67
CA ALA A 185 21.59 10.15 -0.87
C ALA A 185 22.09 10.65 0.49
N ASP A 186 22.78 11.79 0.54
CA ASP A 186 23.24 12.41 1.80
C ASP A 186 22.06 12.68 2.75
N ILE A 187 20.92 13.15 2.21
CA ILE A 187 19.71 13.37 3.00
C ILE A 187 19.11 12.04 3.45
N TRP A 188 19.02 11.05 2.56
CA TRP A 188 18.50 9.72 2.88
C TRP A 188 19.30 9.08 4.01
N TYR A 189 20.62 8.91 3.82
CA TYR A 189 21.47 8.26 4.81
C TYR A 189 21.66 9.11 6.08
N GLY A 190 21.75 10.43 5.98
CA GLY A 190 21.85 11.30 7.16
C GLY A 190 20.55 11.39 7.97
N SER A 191 19.38 11.19 7.35
CA SER A 191 18.10 11.16 8.08
C SER A 191 17.87 9.89 8.88
N GLN A 192 18.66 8.84 8.64
CA GLN A 192 18.59 7.56 9.35
C GLN A 192 19.49 7.51 10.60
N ASP A 193 20.05 8.66 11.04
CA ASP A 193 21.03 8.81 12.12
C ASP A 193 20.75 8.05 13.44
N CYS A 194 21.79 7.37 13.93
CA CYS A 194 22.05 7.01 15.33
C CYS A 194 22.11 8.26 16.26
N SER A 195 21.09 9.09 16.31
CA SER A 195 20.88 10.02 17.42
C SER A 195 19.41 10.46 17.56
N TYR A 196 18.99 10.54 18.82
CA TYR A 196 17.62 10.69 19.33
C TYR A 196 17.04 12.11 19.18
N GLY A 197 15.71 12.19 19.04
CA GLY A 197 14.90 13.18 19.80
C GLY A 197 14.07 14.25 19.06
N ARG A 198 12.74 14.10 19.21
CA ARG A 198 11.64 15.11 19.39
C ARG A 198 11.06 15.96 18.25
N ASN A 199 9.73 15.78 18.15
CA ASN A 199 8.60 16.72 18.04
C ASN A 199 8.20 17.39 16.72
N GLN A 200 6.86 17.45 16.59
CA GLN A 200 5.98 17.78 15.47
C GLN A 200 6.22 19.14 14.77
N HIS A 201 5.96 19.20 13.45
CA HIS A 201 4.76 19.82 12.83
C HIS A 201 4.97 19.97 11.31
N TYR A 202 4.03 19.46 10.50
CA TYR A 202 4.02 19.62 9.05
C TYR A 202 3.36 20.95 8.65
N ASN A 203 4.04 21.76 7.84
CA ASN A 203 3.44 22.92 7.16
C ASN A 203 3.11 22.56 5.70
N ALA A 204 1.84 22.77 5.37
CA ALA A 204 1.17 22.46 4.10
C ALA A 204 1.55 23.41 2.95
N SER A 205 1.83 22.86 1.77
CA SER A 205 1.73 23.56 0.48
C SER A 205 1.59 22.54 -0.66
N GLY A 206 0.92 22.92 -1.77
CA GLY A 206 0.88 22.28 -3.11
C GLY A 206 0.79 20.74 -3.22
N ALA A 207 1.82 20.05 -2.72
CA ALA A 207 1.90 18.62 -2.53
C ALA A 207 0.69 18.03 -1.78
N GLU A 208 0.12 18.71 -0.79
CA GLU A 208 -1.06 18.19 -0.07
C GLU A 208 -2.32 18.08 -0.95
N ARG A 209 -2.46 18.93 -1.97
CA ARG A 209 -3.58 18.80 -2.92
C ARG A 209 -3.34 17.67 -3.92
N ALA A 210 -2.08 17.42 -4.30
CA ALA A 210 -1.73 16.27 -5.13
C ALA A 210 -1.86 14.96 -4.34
N TYR A 211 -1.46 14.97 -3.08
CA TYR A 211 -1.63 13.92 -2.06
C TYR A 211 -3.10 13.51 -1.97
N ARG A 212 -4.01 14.45 -1.68
CA ARG A 212 -5.44 14.12 -1.49
C ARG A 212 -6.05 13.53 -2.75
N ARG A 213 -5.75 14.10 -3.92
CA ARG A 213 -6.27 13.58 -5.20
C ARG A 213 -5.76 12.18 -5.54
N ALA A 214 -4.50 11.88 -5.23
CA ALA A 214 -3.93 10.56 -5.49
C ALA A 214 -4.49 9.52 -4.50
N VAL A 215 -4.62 9.89 -3.24
CA VAL A 215 -5.24 9.08 -2.18
C VAL A 215 -6.68 8.76 -2.53
N ASP A 216 -7.47 9.79 -2.85
CA ASP A 216 -8.87 9.62 -3.24
C ASP A 216 -8.97 8.66 -4.44
N LYS A 217 -8.06 8.78 -5.41
CA LYS A 217 -8.09 7.93 -6.60
C LYS A 217 -7.71 6.48 -6.31
N LEU A 218 -6.71 6.26 -5.45
CA LEU A 218 -6.33 4.90 -5.04
C LEU A 218 -7.45 4.27 -4.22
N THR A 219 -8.05 5.00 -3.29
CA THR A 219 -9.19 4.52 -2.49
C THR A 219 -10.35 4.11 -3.40
N GLU A 220 -10.72 4.92 -4.39
CA GLU A 220 -11.75 4.54 -5.38
C GLU A 220 -11.42 3.23 -6.11
N LEU A 221 -10.17 3.05 -6.52
CA LEU A 221 -9.74 1.82 -7.21
C LEU A 221 -9.81 0.61 -6.28
N LEU A 222 -9.35 0.76 -5.04
CA LEU A 222 -9.37 -0.34 -4.06
C LEU A 222 -10.80 -0.70 -3.63
N VAL A 223 -11.71 0.27 -3.55
CA VAL A 223 -13.14 0.03 -3.32
C VAL A 223 -13.76 -0.71 -4.51
N ALA A 224 -13.47 -0.29 -5.75
CA ALA A 224 -13.97 -0.96 -6.95
C ALA A 224 -13.50 -2.41 -7.08
N GLU A 225 -12.29 -2.72 -6.58
CA GLU A 225 -11.75 -4.08 -6.50
C GLU A 225 -12.25 -4.87 -5.26
N GLY A 226 -13.11 -4.26 -4.41
CA GLY A 226 -13.63 -4.86 -3.18
C GLY A 226 -12.58 -5.09 -2.09
N ALA A 227 -11.43 -4.42 -2.17
CA ALA A 227 -10.34 -4.58 -1.21
C ALA A 227 -10.59 -3.82 0.10
N ILE A 228 -11.28 -2.69 0.03
CA ILE A 228 -11.63 -1.81 1.16
C ILE A 228 -13.04 -1.26 1.00
N HIS A 229 -13.63 -0.75 2.09
CA HIS A 229 -14.88 0.00 2.07
C HIS A 229 -14.63 1.48 2.35
N ALA A 230 -15.42 2.37 1.75
CA ALA A 230 -15.29 3.81 1.98
C ALA A 230 -16.60 4.57 1.81
N VAL A 231 -16.74 5.70 2.51
CA VAL A 231 -17.84 6.65 2.32
C VAL A 231 -17.32 7.91 1.64
N ARG A 232 -17.90 8.24 0.48
CA ARG A 232 -17.70 9.55 -0.14
C ARG A 232 -18.72 10.53 0.41
N LEU A 233 -18.26 11.69 0.88
CA LEU A 233 -19.07 12.73 1.48
C LEU A 233 -18.97 14.04 0.71
N LYS A 234 -20.11 14.71 0.57
CA LYS A 234 -20.23 16.01 -0.09
C LYS A 234 -21.10 16.96 0.73
N GLN A 235 -20.51 18.06 1.19
CA GLN A 235 -21.25 19.07 1.95
C GLN A 235 -22.25 19.78 1.03
N LYS A 236 -23.53 19.68 1.37
CA LYS A 236 -24.62 20.37 0.68
C LYS A 236 -24.85 21.76 1.25
N SER A 237 -24.84 21.89 2.58
CA SER A 237 -25.00 23.16 3.26
C SER A 237 -24.32 23.16 4.63
N LYS A 238 -24.08 24.37 5.16
CA LYS A 238 -23.63 24.58 6.53
C LYS A 238 -24.22 25.85 7.11
N THR A 239 -24.54 25.82 8.39
CA THR A 239 -25.05 26.98 9.14
C THR A 239 -24.01 27.36 10.19
N LYS A 240 -23.73 28.66 10.31
CA LYS A 240 -22.78 29.19 11.29
C LYS A 240 -23.47 30.04 12.34
N ARG A 241 -23.04 29.91 13.60
CA ARG A 241 -23.41 30.80 14.72
C ARG A 241 -22.14 31.24 15.44
N LYS A 242 -22.01 32.54 15.73
CA LYS A 242 -20.82 33.13 16.38
C LYS A 242 -19.49 32.62 15.80
N LYS A 243 -19.40 32.57 14.46
CA LYS A 243 -18.25 32.09 13.66
C LYS A 243 -17.95 30.58 13.69
N LYS A 244 -18.64 29.77 14.50
CA LYS A 244 -18.54 28.30 14.51
C LYS A 244 -19.62 27.67 13.64
N ILE A 245 -19.36 26.48 13.09
CA ILE A 245 -20.38 25.70 12.38
C ILE A 245 -21.31 25.10 13.45
N ALA A 246 -22.59 25.42 13.37
CA ALA A 246 -23.63 24.93 14.28
C ALA A 246 -24.35 23.70 13.68
N ALA A 247 -24.56 23.68 12.36
CA ALA A 247 -25.19 22.56 11.67
C ALA A 247 -24.61 22.37 10.27
N ALA A 248 -24.68 21.16 9.74
CA ALA A 248 -24.29 20.85 8.37
C ALA A 248 -25.15 19.73 7.77
N ILE A 249 -25.33 19.79 6.46
CA ILE A 249 -25.96 18.73 5.67
C ILE A 249 -24.91 18.16 4.73
N TYR A 250 -24.75 16.85 4.73
CA TYR A 250 -23.90 16.11 3.82
C TYR A 250 -24.71 15.11 3.01
N GLU A 251 -24.39 15.04 1.73
CA GLU A 251 -24.73 13.90 0.90
C GLU A 251 -23.62 12.84 1.08
N TYR A 252 -23.98 11.56 1.09
CA TYR A 252 -23.01 10.46 1.17
C TYR A 252 -23.26 9.35 0.12
N GLN A 253 -22.20 8.67 -0.32
CA GLN A 253 -22.26 7.43 -1.10
C GLN A 253 -21.56 6.31 -0.34
N ALA A 254 -22.22 5.16 -0.22
CA ALA A 254 -21.60 3.92 0.22
C ALA A 254 -20.72 3.36 -0.90
N ASP A 255 -19.50 2.97 -0.57
CA ASP A 255 -18.50 2.45 -1.51
C ASP A 255 -18.29 3.31 -2.77
N CYS A 256 -18.41 4.62 -2.60
CA CYS A 256 -18.10 5.63 -3.61
C CYS A 256 -18.91 5.51 -4.92
N ASP A 257 -20.04 4.81 -4.89
CA ASP A 257 -20.91 4.54 -6.04
C ASP A 257 -22.41 4.63 -5.69
N GLY A 258 -23.27 4.57 -6.71
CA GLY A 258 -24.74 4.63 -6.58
C GLY A 258 -25.31 6.00 -6.22
N GLU A 259 -26.62 6.07 -5.95
CA GLU A 259 -27.27 7.33 -5.60
C GLU A 259 -26.92 7.80 -4.18
N TRP A 260 -26.94 9.12 -4.02
CA TRP A 260 -26.52 9.78 -2.78
C TRP A 260 -27.62 9.72 -1.72
N GLY A 261 -27.25 9.24 -0.53
CA GLY A 261 -28.00 9.45 0.70
C GLY A 261 -27.76 10.85 1.29
N GLU A 262 -28.50 11.22 2.32
CA GLU A 262 -28.39 12.50 3.01
C GLU A 262 -28.34 12.28 4.52
N ILE A 263 -27.34 12.89 5.16
CA ILE A 263 -27.12 12.90 6.60
C ILE A 263 -27.00 14.35 7.09
N VAL A 264 -27.58 14.61 8.26
CA VAL A 264 -27.63 15.94 8.87
C VAL A 264 -26.96 15.94 10.22
N PHE A 265 -26.34 17.06 10.57
CA PHE A 265 -25.59 17.24 11.79
C PHE A 265 -26.05 18.49 12.52
N ASP A 266 -26.26 18.34 13.83
CA ASP A 266 -26.35 19.44 14.79
C ASP A 266 -25.17 19.33 15.75
N PHE A 267 -24.19 20.21 15.57
CA PHE A 267 -22.97 20.25 16.37
C PHE A 267 -23.17 20.95 17.71
N GLU A 268 -24.28 21.67 17.93
CA GLU A 268 -24.61 22.23 19.25
C GLU A 268 -25.08 21.12 20.20
N SER A 269 -25.89 20.18 19.70
CA SER A 269 -26.31 18.98 20.44
C SER A 269 -25.35 17.79 20.31
N GLY A 270 -24.41 17.83 19.37
CA GLY A 270 -23.46 16.75 19.10
C GLY A 270 -24.10 15.53 18.44
N THR A 271 -25.18 15.73 17.69
CA THR A 271 -25.97 14.67 17.09
C THR A 271 -25.87 14.66 15.57
N GLY A 272 -26.02 13.46 14.99
CA GLY A 272 -26.14 13.25 13.55
C GLY A 272 -27.31 12.31 13.27
N SER A 273 -27.99 12.50 12.16
CA SER A 273 -29.15 11.70 11.78
C SER A 273 -29.20 11.46 10.28
N ILE A 274 -29.78 10.31 9.93
CA ILE A 274 -29.96 9.90 8.54
C ILE A 274 -31.29 10.49 8.06
N VAL A 275 -31.25 11.27 6.98
CA VAL A 275 -32.46 11.79 6.30
C VAL A 275 -32.88 10.85 5.18
N ARG A 276 -31.90 10.36 4.41
CA ARG A 276 -32.12 9.44 3.30
C ARG A 276 -30.93 8.48 3.19
N LEU A 277 -31.18 7.20 3.00
CA LEU A 277 -30.12 6.22 2.77
C LEU A 277 -29.58 6.32 1.34
N ALA A 278 -28.29 6.04 1.18
CA ALA A 278 -27.67 5.84 -0.13
C ALA A 278 -28.04 4.43 -0.67
N ASP A 279 -28.06 4.27 -1.99
CA ASP A 279 -28.53 3.03 -2.65
C ASP A 279 -27.81 1.76 -2.14
N TRP A 280 -26.49 1.85 -1.95
CA TRP A 280 -25.65 0.72 -1.55
C TRP A 280 -25.50 0.59 -0.02
N ASP A 281 -26.18 1.44 0.76
CA ASP A 281 -26.22 1.29 2.22
C ASP A 281 -27.34 0.34 2.64
N THR A 282 -27.29 -0.89 2.11
CA THR A 282 -28.34 -1.91 2.26
C THR A 282 -28.18 -2.76 3.51
N ILE A 283 -27.11 -2.54 4.28
CA ILE A 283 -26.85 -3.28 5.53
C ILE A 283 -27.88 -2.85 6.56
N LYS A 284 -28.47 -3.82 7.27
CA LYS A 284 -29.59 -3.58 8.20
C LYS A 284 -29.27 -2.54 9.30
N THR A 285 -27.99 -2.35 9.61
CA THR A 285 -27.50 -1.37 10.58
C THR A 285 -27.24 0.01 9.97
N ASN A 286 -27.47 0.22 8.67
CA ASN A 286 -27.09 1.42 7.92
C ASN A 286 -25.63 1.80 8.19
N TRP A 287 -24.75 0.80 8.07
CA TRP A 287 -23.39 0.85 8.57
C TRP A 287 -22.60 2.01 7.98
N PHE A 288 -22.72 2.26 6.67
CA PHE A 288 -22.00 3.35 6.00
C PHE A 288 -22.43 4.72 6.52
N ALA A 289 -23.74 4.98 6.61
CA ALA A 289 -24.25 6.21 7.18
C ALA A 289 -23.79 6.42 8.63
N ASN A 290 -23.85 5.37 9.45
CA ASN A 290 -23.49 5.45 10.85
C ASN A 290 -21.99 5.67 11.06
N GLU A 291 -21.11 5.01 10.28
CA GLU A 291 -19.68 5.30 10.33
C GLU A 291 -19.37 6.72 9.85
N ALA A 292 -20.04 7.20 8.80
CA ALA A 292 -19.89 8.57 8.33
C ALA A 292 -20.30 9.60 9.39
N ILE A 293 -21.41 9.33 10.09
CA ILE A 293 -21.87 10.16 11.21
C ILE A 293 -20.84 10.16 12.34
N ARG A 294 -20.38 8.98 12.78
CA ARG A 294 -19.36 8.87 13.83
C ARG A 294 -18.08 9.59 13.45
N TYR A 295 -17.64 9.45 12.20
CA TYR A 295 -16.44 10.11 11.70
C TYR A 295 -16.61 11.63 11.74
N ILE A 296 -17.69 12.20 11.18
CA ILE A 296 -17.91 13.65 11.20
C ILE A 296 -18.02 14.20 12.63
N LEU A 297 -18.71 13.50 13.53
CA LEU A 297 -18.85 13.93 14.94
C LEU A 297 -17.53 13.84 15.71
N SER A 298 -16.59 12.99 15.28
CA SER A 298 -15.24 12.92 15.87
C SER A 298 -14.35 14.11 15.47
N LEU A 299 -14.71 14.84 14.41
CA LEU A 299 -13.93 15.96 13.91
C LEU A 299 -14.34 17.29 14.57
N SER A 300 -13.37 18.19 14.70
CA SER A 300 -13.69 19.59 14.99
C SER A 300 -14.49 20.18 13.81
N PRO A 301 -15.58 20.94 14.06
CA PRO A 301 -16.35 21.55 12.99
C PRO A 301 -15.52 22.45 12.06
N ASP A 302 -14.42 23.01 12.56
CA ASP A 302 -13.54 23.90 11.79
C ASP A 302 -12.69 23.17 10.73
N VAL A 303 -12.55 21.83 10.82
CA VAL A 303 -11.82 21.03 9.81
C VAL A 303 -12.72 20.42 8.74
N LEU A 304 -14.03 20.62 8.84
CA LEU A 304 -15.01 20.10 7.88
C LEU A 304 -14.86 20.77 6.51
N THR A 305 -14.72 19.95 5.48
CA THR A 305 -14.52 20.41 4.10
C THR A 305 -15.69 20.06 3.20
N LYS A 306 -15.72 20.67 1.99
CA LYS A 306 -16.81 20.46 1.04
C LYS A 306 -16.87 19.01 0.52
N TYR A 307 -15.73 18.32 0.45
CA TYR A 307 -15.64 16.94 -0.03
C TYR A 307 -14.70 16.17 0.89
N MET A 308 -15.13 14.99 1.33
CA MET A 308 -14.33 14.10 2.17
C MET A 308 -14.49 12.66 1.66
N LEU A 309 -13.44 11.87 1.85
CA LEU A 309 -13.46 10.44 1.60
C LEU A 309 -13.04 9.74 2.89
N VAL A 310 -13.92 8.90 3.42
CA VAL A 310 -13.76 8.26 4.72
C VAL A 310 -13.52 6.78 4.49
N LEU A 311 -12.35 6.29 4.87
CA LEU A 311 -12.02 4.88 4.84
C LEU A 311 -12.71 4.16 6.00
N LEU A 312 -13.31 3.02 5.71
CA LEU A 312 -13.96 2.19 6.71
C LEU A 312 -13.13 0.93 6.96
N SER A 313 -12.90 0.61 8.23
CA SER A 313 -12.10 -0.55 8.60
C SER A 313 -12.83 -1.85 8.22
N ARG A 314 -12.15 -2.68 7.43
CA ARG A 314 -12.65 -4.01 7.01
C ARG A 314 -12.97 -4.94 8.19
N HIS A 315 -12.29 -4.77 9.33
CA HIS A 315 -12.56 -5.55 10.54
C HIS A 315 -13.95 -5.24 11.13
N LEU A 316 -14.30 -3.95 11.23
CA LEU A 316 -15.60 -3.49 11.73
C LEU A 316 -16.75 -3.88 10.78
N TYR A 317 -16.48 -3.94 9.48
CA TYR A 317 -17.43 -4.44 8.49
C TYR A 317 -17.80 -5.91 8.74
N LEU A 318 -16.80 -6.78 8.93
CA LEU A 318 -17.02 -8.21 9.16
C LEU A 318 -17.78 -8.46 10.49
N GLU A 319 -17.52 -7.68 11.53
CA GLU A 319 -18.29 -7.73 12.78
C GLU A 319 -19.75 -7.28 12.58
N SER A 320 -19.98 -6.29 11.73
CA SER A 320 -21.34 -5.82 11.40
C SER A 320 -22.18 -6.86 10.65
N LEU A 321 -21.52 -7.74 9.88
CA LEU A 321 -22.15 -8.88 9.22
C LEU A 321 -22.43 -10.06 10.17
N GLN A 322 -21.70 -10.18 11.29
CA GLN A 322 -21.92 -11.25 12.28
C GLN A 322 -23.10 -10.98 13.23
N GLN A 323 -23.70 -9.78 13.16
CA GLN A 323 -24.94 -9.44 13.86
C GLN A 323 -26.20 -9.81 13.04
N LEU A 324 -26.03 -10.57 11.94
CA LEU A 324 -27.09 -11.23 11.16
C LEU A 324 -27.53 -12.55 11.80
#